data_AF-A0A0A6NXS2-F1
#
_entry.id   AF-A0A0A6NXS2-F1
#
_cell.length_a   1.000
_cell.length_b   1.000
_cell.length_c   1.000
_cell.angle_alpha   90.00
_cell.angle_beta   90.00
_cell.angle_gamma   90.00
#
_symmetry.space_group_name_H-M   'P 1'
#
loop_
_entity.id
_entity.type
_entity.pdbx_description
1 polymer ?
#
loop_
_entity_poly.entity_id
_entity_poly.type
_entity_poly.pdbx_seq_one_letter_code
_entity_poly.pdbx_strand_id
1 'polypeptide(L)'
;MQKKPLSWYIETTTYNLQIYIPRRLATELRDSLNSFPITALLGPRQCGKSTLAKHIVRDCENTIYLDLERPSDLRKIEDAEFFFHTQRDKLICIDEVQMGQQLFPVRSNAVDDNRRPGRFLILGSASQELIRQSSETIHFLELAPFSYDEMIAENPALYADPVLMWTRGGFPDALLEIEDTEDLLGHPIAGASWEG
;
A
#
# COMPACT_ATOMS: atom_id res chain seq x y z
N MET A 1 -25.43 -42.00 -3.15
CA MET A 1 -25.22 -40.74 -2.40
C MET A 1 -23.73 -40.56 -2.15
N GLN A 2 -23.05 -39.76 -2.97
CA GLN A 2 -21.62 -39.46 -2.81
C GLN A 2 -21.45 -38.22 -1.92
N LYS A 3 -20.63 -38.33 -0.87
CA LYS A 3 -20.17 -37.23 -0.02
C LYS A 3 -19.16 -36.39 -0.80
N LYS A 4 -19.37 -35.07 -0.90
CA LYS A 4 -18.34 -34.10 -1.31
C LYS A 4 -17.57 -33.61 -0.06
N PRO A 5 -16.24 -33.44 -0.10
CA PRO A 5 -15.45 -33.04 1.06
C PRO A 5 -15.36 -31.51 1.22
N LEU A 6 -15.10 -31.15 2.48
CA LEU A 6 -14.99 -29.82 3.11
C LEU A 6 -14.16 -28.80 2.31
N SER A 7 -14.78 -27.68 1.92
CA SER A 7 -14.06 -26.49 1.44
C SER A 7 -13.61 -25.65 2.63
N TRP A 8 -12.33 -25.33 2.65
CA TRP A 8 -11.68 -24.48 3.65
C TRP A 8 -12.18 -23.04 3.52
N TYR A 9 -13.09 -22.64 4.39
CA TYR A 9 -13.37 -21.23 4.66
C TYR A 9 -12.30 -20.72 5.63
N ILE A 10 -11.36 -19.91 5.12
CA ILE A 10 -10.51 -19.07 5.97
C ILE A 10 -11.34 -17.83 6.31
N GLU A 11 -11.46 -17.53 7.61
CA GLU A 11 -12.23 -16.42 8.16
C GLU A 11 -11.78 -15.08 7.54
N THR A 12 -12.62 -14.53 6.65
CA THR A 12 -12.50 -13.18 6.13
C THR A 12 -13.13 -12.21 7.12
N THR A 13 -12.30 -11.51 7.90
CA THR A 13 -12.76 -10.42 8.78
C THR A 13 -13.19 -9.22 7.92
N THR A 14 -14.51 -9.04 7.85
CA THR A 14 -15.23 -8.02 7.08
C THR A 14 -14.88 -6.58 7.50
N TYR A 15 -14.21 -5.83 6.62
CA TYR A 15 -14.13 -4.36 6.65
C TYR A 15 -14.33 -3.83 5.22
N ASN A 16 -15.59 -3.56 4.85
CA ASN A 16 -16.05 -3.28 3.48
C ASN A 16 -15.71 -4.39 2.47
N LEU A 17 -16.62 -4.68 1.54
CA LEU A 17 -16.52 -5.77 0.57
C LEU A 17 -15.46 -5.45 -0.52
N GLN A 18 -14.18 -5.37 -0.16
CA GLN A 18 -13.09 -5.58 -1.08
C GLN A 18 -12.12 -6.60 -0.48
N ILE A 19 -11.97 -7.71 -1.18
CA ILE A 19 -10.99 -8.75 -0.87
C ILE A 19 -9.61 -8.10 -0.89
N TYR A 20 -8.85 -8.27 0.19
CA TYR A 20 -7.44 -7.85 0.20
C TYR A 20 -6.65 -8.85 -0.65
N ILE A 21 -6.15 -8.41 -1.80
CA ILE A 21 -5.23 -9.20 -2.61
C ILE A 21 -3.82 -9.08 -2.03
N PRO A 22 -3.18 -10.19 -1.63
CA PRO A 22 -1.81 -10.18 -1.10
C PRO A 22 -0.83 -9.55 -2.07
N ARG A 23 0.01 -8.64 -1.57
CA ARG A 23 1.07 -8.01 -2.38
C ARG A 23 2.37 -8.78 -2.23
N ARG A 24 3.06 -9.07 -3.32
CA ARG A 24 4.39 -9.70 -3.30
C ARG A 24 5.40 -8.88 -2.50
N LEU A 25 5.30 -7.55 -2.60
CA LEU A 25 6.14 -6.59 -1.87
C LEU A 25 5.92 -6.62 -0.35
N ALA A 26 4.87 -7.29 0.15
CA ALA A 26 4.55 -7.33 1.58
C ALA A 26 5.66 -7.94 2.43
N THR A 27 6.35 -8.97 1.95
CA THR A 27 7.47 -9.60 2.67
C THR A 27 8.65 -8.63 2.76
N GLU A 28 9.05 -8.06 1.63
CA GLU A 28 10.17 -7.10 1.56
C GLU A 28 9.89 -5.84 2.39
N LEU A 29 8.64 -5.37 2.43
CA LEU A 29 8.21 -4.28 3.28
C LEU A 29 8.38 -4.59 4.77
N ARG A 30 8.02 -5.82 5.22
CA ARG A 30 8.26 -6.24 6.61
C ARG A 30 9.75 -6.31 6.93
N ASP A 31 10.54 -6.90 6.04
CA ASP A 31 11.99 -7.02 6.22
C ASP A 31 12.65 -5.64 6.30
N SER A 32 12.19 -4.71 5.47
CA SER A 32 12.63 -3.32 5.48
C SER A 32 12.29 -2.62 6.80
N LEU A 33 11.07 -2.78 7.31
CA LEU A 33 10.68 -2.23 8.62
C LEU A 33 11.50 -2.83 9.77
N ASN A 34 11.96 -4.07 9.65
CA ASN A 34 12.80 -4.71 10.67
C ASN A 34 14.29 -4.31 10.57
N SER A 35 14.72 -3.74 9.44
CA SER A 35 16.14 -3.46 9.17
C SER A 35 16.47 -1.97 9.11
N PHE A 36 15.52 -1.12 8.70
CA PHE A 36 15.75 0.30 8.44
C PHE A 36 14.91 1.20 9.34
N PRO A 37 15.46 2.33 9.82
CA PRO A 37 14.69 3.30 10.59
C PRO A 37 13.53 3.90 9.79
N ILE A 38 13.75 4.18 8.51
CA ILE A 38 12.72 4.70 7.62
C ILE A 38 12.56 3.73 6.46
N THR A 39 11.33 3.29 6.23
CA THR A 39 10.94 2.63 4.98
C THR A 39 10.01 3.56 4.21
N ALA A 40 10.32 3.84 2.95
CA ALA A 40 9.48 4.63 2.05
C ALA A 40 8.84 3.71 1.02
N LEU A 41 7.53 3.57 1.06
CA LEU A 41 6.72 2.85 0.08
C LEU A 41 6.20 3.83 -0.96
N LEU A 42 6.84 3.83 -2.11
CA LEU A 42 6.53 4.68 -3.25
C LEU A 42 5.67 3.94 -4.27
N GLY A 43 5.04 4.65 -5.18
CA GLY A 43 4.34 4.05 -6.31
C GLY A 43 3.17 4.91 -6.82
N PRO A 44 2.63 4.59 -8.00
CA PRO A 44 1.56 5.36 -8.64
C PRO A 44 0.36 5.62 -7.73
N ARG A 45 -0.42 6.67 -8.02
CA ARG A 45 -1.72 6.84 -7.36
C ARG A 45 -2.60 5.61 -7.62
N GLN A 46 -3.45 5.26 -6.65
CA GLN A 46 -4.37 4.13 -6.72
C GLN A 46 -3.73 2.73 -6.84
N CYS A 47 -2.40 2.57 -6.74
CA CYS A 47 -1.79 1.22 -6.80
C CYS A 47 -1.95 0.38 -5.51
N GLY A 48 -2.65 0.88 -4.48
CA GLY A 48 -2.92 0.14 -3.24
C GLY A 48 -1.89 0.32 -2.11
N LYS A 49 -1.08 1.40 -2.11
CA LYS A 49 -0.08 1.69 -1.06
C LYS A 49 -0.69 1.73 0.34
N SER A 50 -1.72 2.55 0.54
CA SER A 50 -2.41 2.69 1.82
C SER A 50 -3.03 1.38 2.28
N THR A 51 -3.57 0.59 1.34
CA THR A 51 -4.12 -0.76 1.63
C THR A 51 -3.03 -1.70 2.12
N LEU A 52 -1.89 -1.78 1.42
CA LEU A 52 -0.76 -2.59 1.85
C LEU A 52 -0.22 -2.12 3.21
N ALA A 53 0.01 -0.83 3.39
CA ALA A 53 0.52 -0.29 4.64
C ALA A 53 -0.42 -0.59 5.81
N LYS A 54 -1.72 -0.34 5.67
CA LYS A 54 -2.74 -0.68 6.68
C LYS A 54 -2.76 -2.18 6.96
N HIS A 55 -2.60 -3.02 5.95
CA HIS A 55 -2.52 -4.46 6.14
C HIS A 55 -1.29 -4.87 6.99
N ILE A 56 -0.11 -4.33 6.68
CA ILE A 56 1.14 -4.64 7.40
C ILE A 56 1.08 -4.16 8.86
N VAL A 57 0.63 -2.93 9.10
CA VAL A 57 0.69 -2.33 10.43
C VAL A 57 -0.41 -2.78 11.38
N ARG A 58 -1.44 -3.49 10.89
CA ARG A 58 -2.47 -4.12 11.73
C ARG A 58 -1.87 -5.11 12.73
N ASP A 59 -0.81 -5.79 12.32
CA ASP A 59 -0.12 -6.79 13.15
C ASP A 59 0.91 -6.14 14.10
N CYS A 60 1.06 -4.81 14.08
CA CYS A 60 2.03 -4.08 14.88
C CYS A 60 1.34 -3.40 16.08
N GLU A 61 1.55 -3.94 17.30
CA GLU A 61 0.90 -3.51 18.55
C GLU A 61 1.12 -2.02 18.93
N ASN A 62 2.06 -1.32 18.29
CA ASN A 62 2.41 0.06 18.66
C ASN A 62 2.64 0.95 17.42
N THR A 63 1.58 1.17 16.65
CA THR A 63 1.62 2.00 15.43
C THR A 63 0.70 3.21 15.52
N ILE A 64 1.15 4.34 14.99
CA ILE A 64 0.32 5.50 14.67
C ILE A 64 0.23 5.61 13.15
N TYR A 65 -0.99 5.66 12.62
CA TYR A 65 -1.24 5.96 11.22
C TYR A 65 -1.72 7.41 11.09
N LEU A 66 -1.04 8.19 10.25
CA LEU A 66 -1.38 9.56 9.91
C LEU A 66 -1.67 9.64 8.42
N ASP A 67 -2.86 10.12 8.08
CA ASP A 67 -3.25 10.39 6.71
C ASP A 67 -3.24 11.90 6.50
N LEU A 68 -2.23 12.41 5.80
CA LEU A 68 -1.99 13.86 5.70
C LEU A 68 -2.97 14.58 4.76
N GLU A 69 -3.89 13.88 4.11
CA GLU A 69 -5.04 14.54 3.49
C GLU A 69 -6.08 14.96 4.54
N ARG A 70 -6.05 14.36 5.74
CA ARG A 70 -6.98 14.67 6.83
C ARG A 70 -6.51 15.88 7.63
N PRO A 71 -7.33 16.94 7.76
CA PRO A 71 -6.99 18.11 8.57
C PRO A 71 -6.72 17.80 10.05
N SER A 72 -7.28 16.72 10.61
CA SER A 72 -7.00 16.29 11.98
C SER A 72 -5.60 15.73 12.17
N ASP A 73 -5.07 15.05 11.16
CA ASP A 73 -3.74 14.43 11.21
C ASP A 73 -2.66 15.45 10.84
N LEU A 74 -2.94 16.33 9.88
CA LEU A 74 -2.12 17.52 9.60
C LEU A 74 -1.90 18.38 10.86
N ARG A 75 -2.94 18.60 11.67
CA ARG A 75 -2.78 19.37 12.93
C ARG A 75 -1.86 18.71 13.95
N LYS A 76 -1.78 17.37 14.00
CA LYS A 76 -0.88 16.66 14.93
C LYS A 76 0.59 16.91 14.62
N ILE A 77 0.91 17.28 13.38
CA ILE A 77 2.26 17.47 12.88
C ILE A 77 2.62 18.95 12.67
N GLU A 78 1.78 19.89 13.15
CA GLU A 78 2.13 21.31 13.22
C GLU A 78 3.39 21.53 14.06
N ASP A 79 3.49 20.82 15.21
CA ASP A 79 4.72 20.67 15.99
C ASP A 79 5.22 19.23 15.87
N ALA A 80 5.80 18.93 14.71
CA ALA A 80 6.30 17.59 14.38
C ALA A 80 7.44 17.13 15.31
N GLU A 81 8.29 18.04 15.81
CA GLU A 81 9.39 17.69 16.71
C GLU A 81 8.85 17.15 18.03
N PHE A 82 7.97 17.91 18.68
CA PHE A 82 7.34 17.49 19.92
C PHE A 82 6.52 16.22 19.74
N PHE A 83 5.77 16.12 18.64
CA PHE A 83 4.96 14.94 18.34
C PHE A 83 5.82 13.69 18.19
N PHE A 84 6.86 13.72 17.35
CA PHE A 84 7.75 12.57 17.16
C PHE A 84 8.52 12.23 18.42
N HIS A 85 8.93 13.22 19.21
CA HIS A 85 9.57 13.02 20.50
C HIS A 85 8.66 12.30 21.51
N THR A 86 7.37 12.62 21.53
CA THR A 86 6.41 11.98 22.46
C THR A 86 6.04 10.56 22.02
N GLN A 87 6.16 10.24 20.73
CA GLN A 87 5.80 8.92 20.17
C GLN A 87 7.04 8.06 19.85
N ARG A 88 8.12 8.20 20.62
CA ARG A 88 9.43 7.60 20.30
C ARG A 88 9.44 6.08 20.13
N ASP A 89 8.58 5.39 20.87
CA ASP A 89 8.53 3.92 20.88
C ASP A 89 7.56 3.34 19.83
N LYS A 90 6.91 4.20 19.02
CA LYS A 90 5.87 3.78 18.07
C LYS A 90 6.34 3.83 16.63
N LEU A 91 5.91 2.87 15.81
CA LEU A 91 6.00 3.02 14.35
C LEU A 91 5.06 4.15 13.95
N ILE A 92 5.56 5.13 13.18
CA ILE A 92 4.73 6.21 12.65
C ILE A 92 4.59 6.00 11.14
N CYS A 93 3.41 5.60 10.71
CA CYS A 93 3.03 5.48 9.32
C CYS A 93 2.44 6.81 8.84
N ILE A 94 3.02 7.41 7.80
CA ILE A 94 2.62 8.70 7.24
C ILE A 94 2.20 8.46 5.79
N ASP A 95 0.91 8.63 5.52
CA ASP A 95 0.33 8.52 4.19
C ASP A 95 0.26 9.89 3.50
N GLU A 96 0.35 9.90 2.19
CA GLU A 96 0.34 11.10 1.34
C GLU A 96 1.34 12.17 1.82
N VAL A 97 2.58 11.75 2.10
CA VAL A 97 3.64 12.59 2.71
C VAL A 97 3.90 13.91 1.97
N GLN A 98 3.60 13.98 0.67
CA GLN A 98 3.72 15.22 -0.11
C GLN A 98 2.79 16.34 0.36
N MET A 99 1.77 16.05 1.16
CA MET A 99 0.90 17.04 1.81
C MET A 99 1.58 17.70 3.03
N GLY A 100 2.65 17.08 3.55
CA GLY A 100 3.43 17.55 4.69
C GLY A 100 4.93 17.68 4.37
N GLN A 101 5.30 18.36 3.28
CA GLN A 101 6.70 18.53 2.87
C GLN A 101 7.58 19.16 3.96
N GLN A 102 6.99 19.98 4.84
CA GLN A 102 7.67 20.57 5.99
C GLN A 102 8.20 19.53 7.01
N LEU A 103 7.81 18.26 6.90
CA LEU A 103 8.24 17.19 7.81
C LEU A 103 9.63 16.65 7.50
N PHE A 104 10.18 16.89 6.30
CA PHE A 104 11.44 16.27 5.87
C PHE A 104 12.64 16.63 6.76
N PRO A 105 12.84 17.89 7.20
CA PRO A 105 13.91 18.25 8.12
C PRO A 105 13.71 17.64 9.52
N VAL A 106 12.46 17.70 10.02
CA VAL A 106 12.10 17.28 11.38
C VAL A 106 12.22 15.77 11.58
N ARG A 107 11.88 14.99 10.55
CA ARG A 107 12.05 13.54 10.56
C ARG A 107 13.51 13.14 10.70
N SER A 108 14.44 13.81 9.99
CA SER A 108 15.86 13.47 10.06
C SER A 108 16.40 13.64 11.48
N ASN A 109 16.08 14.75 12.15
CA ASN A 109 16.43 14.98 13.55
C ASN A 109 15.80 13.90 14.47
N ALA A 110 14.50 13.59 14.28
CA ALA A 110 13.81 12.59 15.08
C ALA A 110 14.35 11.16 14.90
N VAL A 111 14.94 10.85 13.73
CA VAL A 111 15.63 9.57 13.50
C VAL A 111 17.02 9.57 14.12
N ASP A 112 17.77 10.66 14.00
CA ASP A 112 19.10 10.75 14.60
C ASP A 112 19.04 10.62 16.14
N ASP A 113 18.02 11.21 16.77
CA ASP A 113 17.78 11.13 18.21
C ASP A 113 17.35 9.74 18.71
N ASN A 114 16.73 8.92 17.84
CA ASN A 114 16.26 7.60 18.19
C ASN A 114 16.27 6.66 16.98
N ARG A 115 17.48 6.28 16.57
CA ARG A 115 17.71 5.40 15.43
C ARG A 115 17.37 3.96 15.78
N ARG A 116 16.15 3.54 15.44
CA ARG A 116 15.70 2.15 15.56
C ARG A 116 14.97 1.71 14.30
N PRO A 117 15.03 0.42 13.92
CA PRO A 117 14.22 -0.08 12.82
C PRO A 117 12.72 0.16 13.03
N GLY A 118 12.01 0.37 11.93
CA GLY A 118 10.55 0.49 11.95
C GLY A 118 10.11 1.74 12.69
N ARG A 119 10.87 2.83 12.58
CA ARG A 119 10.52 4.09 13.20
C ARG A 119 9.51 4.85 12.35
N PHE A 120 9.73 4.92 11.04
CA PHE A 120 8.83 5.56 10.09
C PHE A 120 8.52 4.65 8.91
N LEU A 121 7.24 4.60 8.55
CA LEU A 121 6.76 4.09 7.26
C LEU A 121 6.14 5.27 6.51
N ILE A 122 6.58 5.53 5.28
CA ILE A 122 6.17 6.72 4.54
C ILE A 122 5.62 6.31 3.20
N LEU A 123 4.42 6.78 2.87
CA LEU A 123 3.72 6.46 1.64
C LEU A 123 3.61 7.73 0.78
N GLY A 124 3.80 7.60 -0.53
CA GLY A 124 3.63 8.71 -1.46
C GLY A 124 3.87 8.34 -2.91
N SER A 125 3.42 9.21 -3.83
CA SER A 125 3.48 8.94 -5.27
C SER A 125 4.82 9.31 -5.93
N ALA A 126 5.94 8.94 -5.31
CA ALA A 126 7.30 9.36 -5.65
C ALA A 126 7.56 10.86 -5.39
N SER A 127 7.92 11.21 -4.14
CA SER A 127 8.41 12.57 -3.87
C SER A 127 9.90 12.66 -4.19
N GLN A 128 10.25 13.59 -5.08
CA GLN A 128 11.63 13.86 -5.47
C GLN A 128 12.49 14.27 -4.25
N GLU A 129 11.87 14.84 -3.22
CA GLU A 129 12.49 15.18 -1.94
C GLU A 129 12.83 13.97 -1.08
N LEU A 130 12.04 12.89 -1.14
CA LEU A 130 12.39 11.63 -0.49
C LEU A 130 13.63 11.02 -1.15
N ILE A 131 13.67 11.01 -2.49
CA ILE A 131 14.72 10.39 -3.29
C ILE A 131 16.09 11.11 -3.10
N ARG A 132 16.07 12.39 -2.73
CA ARG A 132 17.31 13.17 -2.48
C ARG A 132 17.99 12.86 -1.15
N GLN A 133 17.41 12.04 -0.28
CA GLN A 133 17.98 11.72 1.02
C GLN A 133 18.86 10.47 0.97
N SER A 134 19.86 10.41 1.88
CA SER A 134 20.84 9.31 1.96
C SER A 134 20.17 7.94 2.11
N SER A 135 20.62 6.97 1.32
CA SER A 135 20.16 5.57 1.34
C SER A 135 20.57 4.81 2.62
N GLU A 136 21.46 5.35 3.44
CA GLU A 136 21.92 4.67 4.67
C GLU A 136 20.87 4.64 5.79
N THR A 137 19.88 5.53 5.73
CA THR A 137 18.83 5.66 6.76
C THR A 137 17.46 5.31 6.22
N ILE A 138 17.27 5.40 4.91
CA ILE A 138 15.99 5.21 4.23
C ILE A 138 16.12 4.10 3.21
N HIS A 139 15.24 3.10 3.32
CA HIS A 139 15.05 2.12 2.27
C HIS A 139 13.81 2.46 1.44
N PHE A 140 13.99 2.52 0.12
CA PHE A 140 12.93 2.82 -0.84
C PHE A 140 12.39 1.54 -1.45
N LEU A 141 11.08 1.34 -1.35
CA LEU A 141 10.35 0.24 -1.97
C LEU A 141 9.32 0.82 -2.93
N GLU A 142 9.22 0.24 -4.12
CA GLU A 142 8.28 0.69 -5.14
C GLU A 142 7.16 -0.33 -5.32
N LEU A 143 5.93 0.10 -5.02
CA LEU A 143 4.71 -0.65 -5.26
C LEU A 143 4.17 -0.31 -6.65
N ALA A 144 4.38 -1.23 -7.59
CA ALA A 144 3.69 -1.22 -8.87
C ALA A 144 2.17 -1.49 -8.68
N PRO A 145 1.35 -1.27 -9.71
CA PRO A 145 0.03 -1.90 -9.80
C PRO A 145 0.13 -3.43 -9.67
N PHE A 146 -1.00 -4.13 -9.56
CA PHE A 146 -0.99 -5.58 -9.45
C PHE A 146 -0.24 -6.21 -10.62
N SER A 147 0.63 -7.14 -10.27
CA SER A 147 1.30 -8.01 -11.24
C SER A 147 0.36 -9.12 -11.70
N TYR A 148 0.63 -9.68 -12.88
CA TYR A 148 -0.12 -10.83 -13.39
C TYR A 148 -0.10 -12.01 -12.40
N ASP A 149 1.06 -12.28 -11.79
CA ASP A 149 1.20 -13.37 -10.82
C ASP A 149 0.34 -13.16 -9.56
N GLU A 150 0.23 -11.92 -9.07
CA GLU A 150 -0.64 -11.59 -7.93
C GLU A 150 -2.12 -11.83 -8.27
N MET A 151 -2.55 -11.44 -9.48
CA MET A 151 -3.95 -11.60 -9.90
C MET A 151 -4.30 -13.06 -10.22
N ILE A 152 -3.43 -13.79 -10.90
CA ILE A 152 -3.61 -15.22 -11.17
C ILE A 152 -3.64 -16.02 -9.87
N ALA A 153 -2.79 -15.69 -8.90
CA ALA A 153 -2.81 -16.38 -7.60
C ALA A 153 -4.13 -16.19 -6.86
N GLU A 154 -4.76 -15.03 -7.00
CA GLU A 154 -6.07 -14.71 -6.39
C GLU A 154 -7.21 -15.44 -7.10
N ASN A 155 -7.34 -15.27 -8.42
CA ASN A 155 -8.41 -15.91 -9.19
C ASN A 155 -7.90 -16.34 -10.58
N PRO A 156 -7.37 -17.57 -10.70
CA PRO A 156 -6.84 -18.06 -11.96
C PRO A 156 -7.88 -18.09 -13.08
N ALA A 157 -9.17 -18.29 -12.75
CA ALA A 157 -10.23 -18.39 -13.75
C ALA A 157 -10.59 -17.03 -14.35
N LEU A 158 -10.62 -15.98 -13.53
CA LEU A 158 -10.96 -14.62 -13.96
C LEU A 158 -9.80 -13.92 -14.67
N TYR A 159 -8.57 -14.12 -14.17
CA TYR A 159 -7.40 -13.39 -14.65
C TYR A 159 -6.50 -14.20 -15.60
N ALA A 160 -6.99 -15.35 -16.10
CA ALA A 160 -6.26 -16.25 -17.02
C ALA A 160 -5.75 -15.57 -18.30
N ASP A 161 -6.44 -14.53 -18.77
CA ASP A 161 -6.08 -13.80 -19.99
C ASP A 161 -5.17 -12.61 -19.66
N PRO A 162 -3.89 -12.64 -20.08
CA PRO A 162 -2.96 -11.53 -19.88
C PRO A 162 -3.39 -10.23 -20.57
N VAL A 163 -4.23 -10.30 -21.62
CA VAL A 163 -4.71 -9.12 -22.35
C VAL A 163 -5.53 -8.23 -21.41
N LEU A 164 -6.32 -8.80 -20.50
CA LEU A 164 -7.06 -8.04 -19.51
C LEU A 164 -6.13 -7.16 -18.66
N MET A 165 -5.03 -7.74 -18.17
CA MET A 165 -4.04 -7.02 -17.35
C MET A 165 -3.36 -5.90 -18.12
N TRP A 166 -2.97 -6.14 -19.38
CA TRP A 166 -2.35 -5.12 -20.22
C TRP A 166 -3.30 -3.96 -20.53
N THR A 167 -4.56 -4.26 -20.82
CA THR A 167 -5.57 -3.26 -21.13
C THR A 167 -5.94 -2.39 -19.93
N ARG A 168 -5.81 -2.92 -18.70
CA ARG A 168 -6.15 -2.20 -17.45
C ARG A 168 -4.94 -1.66 -16.68
N GLY A 169 -3.73 -1.97 -17.12
CA GLY A 169 -2.48 -1.51 -16.50
C GLY A 169 -2.24 -2.05 -15.08
N GLY A 170 -2.95 -3.09 -14.64
CA GLY A 170 -2.78 -3.68 -13.31
C GLY A 170 -3.41 -2.90 -12.15
N PHE A 171 -4.14 -1.81 -12.39
CA PHE A 171 -4.63 -0.97 -11.30
C PHE A 171 -5.80 -1.63 -10.54
N PRO A 172 -5.80 -1.57 -9.19
CA PRO A 172 -6.89 -2.11 -8.36
C PRO A 172 -8.28 -1.68 -8.81
N ASP A 173 -8.54 -0.37 -8.94
CA ASP A 173 -9.86 0.14 -9.31
C ASP A 173 -10.33 -0.42 -10.68
N ALA A 174 -9.41 -0.53 -11.64
CA ALA A 174 -9.73 -1.00 -12.98
C ALA A 174 -9.93 -2.53 -13.10
N LEU A 175 -9.47 -3.31 -12.10
CA LEU A 175 -9.49 -4.78 -12.08
C LEU A 175 -10.48 -5.37 -11.09
N LEU A 176 -10.74 -4.68 -9.97
CA LEU A 176 -11.63 -5.14 -8.91
C LEU A 176 -13.11 -4.81 -9.17
N GLU A 177 -13.40 -3.99 -10.18
CA GLU A 177 -14.76 -3.70 -10.68
C GLU A 177 -15.30 -4.78 -11.63
N ILE A 178 -14.53 -5.85 -11.90
CA ILE A 178 -14.95 -6.95 -12.78
C ILE A 178 -15.35 -8.12 -11.91
N GLU A 179 -16.66 -8.42 -11.85
CA GLU A 179 -17.18 -9.52 -11.04
C GLU A 179 -17.27 -10.84 -11.85
N ASP A 180 -17.45 -10.74 -13.17
CA ASP A 180 -17.50 -11.90 -14.06
C ASP A 180 -16.94 -11.64 -15.48
N THR A 181 -16.91 -12.70 -16.31
CA THR A 181 -16.46 -12.62 -17.70
C THR A 181 -17.42 -11.82 -18.60
N GLU A 182 -18.66 -11.61 -18.18
CA GLU A 182 -19.69 -10.89 -18.95
C GLU A 182 -19.48 -9.37 -18.79
N ASP A 183 -19.12 -8.90 -17.60
CA ASP A 183 -18.62 -7.55 -17.33
C ASP A 183 -17.36 -7.23 -18.15
N LEU A 184 -16.46 -8.21 -18.29
CA LEU A 184 -15.25 -8.08 -19.09
C LEU A 184 -15.55 -7.85 -20.57
N LEU A 185 -16.58 -8.51 -21.12
CA LEU A 185 -17.01 -8.36 -22.52
C LEU A 185 -17.89 -7.11 -22.74
N GLY A 186 -18.54 -6.59 -21.69
CA GLY A 186 -19.40 -5.40 -21.74
C GLY A 186 -18.68 -4.06 -21.50
N HIS A 187 -17.47 -4.08 -20.94
CA HIS A 187 -16.77 -2.84 -20.58
C HIS A 187 -16.17 -2.13 -21.81
N PRO A 188 -16.27 -0.80 -21.97
CA PRO A 188 -15.92 -0.04 -23.19
C PRO A 188 -14.45 -0.12 -23.66
N ILE A 189 -13.59 -0.82 -22.92
CA ILE A 189 -12.17 -1.01 -23.25
C ILE A 189 -11.91 -2.45 -23.76
N ALA A 190 -12.83 -3.39 -23.52
CA ALA A 190 -12.73 -4.80 -23.94
C ALA A 190 -13.95 -5.29 -24.76
N GLY A 191 -15.06 -4.55 -24.74
CA GLY A 191 -16.21 -4.76 -25.62
C GLY A 191 -15.97 -4.22 -27.03
N ALA A 192 -16.58 -4.89 -28.00
CA ALA A 192 -16.42 -4.62 -29.43
C ALA A 192 -16.43 -3.13 -29.78
N SER A 193 -15.42 -2.75 -30.55
CA SER A 193 -15.23 -1.46 -31.20
C SER A 193 -16.53 -0.83 -31.71
N TRP A 194 -16.66 0.47 -31.49
CA TRP A 194 -17.72 1.35 -31.99
C TRP A 194 -17.69 1.50 -33.53
N GLU A 195 -17.88 0.41 -34.28
CA GLU A 195 -18.31 0.46 -35.68
C GLU A 195 -19.77 0.00 -35.78
N GLY A 196 -20.65 0.99 -35.70
CA GLY A 196 -22.01 0.97 -36.23
C GLY A 196 -22.27 2.32 -36.90
#